data_AF-A0A7W0NK96-F1
#
_entry.id   AF-A0A7W0NK96-F1
#
_cell.length_a   1.000
_cell.length_b   1.000
_cell.length_c   1.000
_cell.angle_alpha   90.00
_cell.angle_beta   90.00
_cell.angle_gamma   90.00
#
_symmetry.space_group_name_H-M   'P 1'
#
loop_
_entity.id
_entity.type
_entity.pdbx_description
1 polymer ?
#
loop_
_entity_poly.entity_id
_entity_poly.type
_entity_poly.pdbx_seq_one_letter_code
_entity_poly.pdbx_strand_id
1 'polypeptide(L)'
;MFPNSGVTDVARYGEAGPGAAGTVMTVEFELDGHAFVALDGGPLFTFNEAISFGVDCKDQDEVDYYWSRLSDGGKTGQCGWLGDRFGVAWQIVSTALTQLLGDPDREKAQRVMTAMLAMTKPDVAAIEKAAAQWRGNCSTHRGNADEFPTVRPSYRVTPAADETKGSACSLVSPV
;
A
#
# COMPACT_ATOMS: atom_id res chain seq x y z
N MET A 1 6.84 19.76 8.72
CA MET A 1 6.70 18.56 7.87
C MET A 1 5.35 17.94 8.17
N PHE A 2 5.16 17.46 9.39
CA PHE A 2 3.82 17.16 9.91
C PHE A 2 3.10 18.46 10.35
N PRO A 3 1.76 18.55 10.18
CA PRO A 3 0.96 19.61 10.79
C PRO A 3 0.95 19.47 12.32
N ASN A 4 0.42 20.46 13.05
CA ASN A 4 0.25 20.39 14.52
C ASN A 4 1.51 19.87 15.26
N SER A 5 2.67 20.40 14.88
CA SER A 5 3.97 19.90 15.35
C SER A 5 4.81 21.04 15.90
N GLY A 6 5.56 20.78 16.96
CA GLY A 6 6.41 21.78 17.60
C GLY A 6 7.15 21.23 18.81
N VAL A 7 8.23 21.91 19.20
CA VAL A 7 8.93 21.61 20.46
C VAL A 7 8.15 22.24 21.61
N THR A 8 7.86 21.45 22.64
CA THR A 8 7.09 21.88 23.82
C THR A 8 7.99 22.18 25.01
N ASP A 9 9.04 21.39 25.22
CA ASP A 9 10.03 21.63 26.28
C ASP A 9 11.42 21.11 25.92
N VAL A 10 12.46 21.69 26.55
CA VAL A 10 13.84 21.25 26.41
C VAL A 10 14.52 21.22 27.78
N ALA A 11 14.80 20.01 28.26
CA ALA A 11 15.61 19.82 29.45
C ALA A 11 17.10 19.72 29.08
N ARG A 12 17.96 20.28 29.91
CA ARG A 12 19.42 20.29 29.71
C ARG A 12 20.13 19.62 30.87
N TYR A 13 21.29 19.02 30.59
CA TYR A 13 22.14 18.45 31.62
C TYR A 13 22.65 19.55 32.56
N GLY A 14 22.59 19.27 33.86
CA GLY A 14 23.33 20.03 34.89
C GLY A 14 24.66 19.36 35.22
N GLU A 15 25.42 19.96 36.15
CA GLU A 15 26.77 19.49 36.54
C GLU A 15 26.81 18.04 37.08
N ALA A 16 25.69 17.53 37.61
CA ALA A 16 25.59 16.18 38.14
C ALA A 16 25.23 15.12 37.07
N GLY A 17 24.92 15.55 35.85
CA GLY A 17 24.48 14.67 34.77
C GLY A 17 25.65 13.94 34.09
N PRO A 18 25.36 12.83 33.38
CA PRO A 18 26.38 12.11 32.60
C PRO A 18 26.81 12.85 31.32
N GLY A 19 26.01 13.82 30.84
CA GLY A 19 26.33 14.69 29.70
C GLY A 19 27.03 15.98 30.12
N ALA A 20 27.56 16.71 29.13
CA ALA A 20 28.18 18.00 29.39
C ALA A 20 27.14 19.03 29.86
N ALA A 21 27.46 19.82 30.89
CA ALA A 21 26.54 20.81 31.43
C ALA A 21 26.08 21.81 30.34
N GLY A 22 24.78 22.07 30.30
CA GLY A 22 24.14 22.95 29.32
C GLY A 22 23.79 22.31 27.97
N THR A 23 24.25 21.09 27.68
CA THR A 23 23.79 20.36 26.49
C THR A 23 22.38 19.81 26.70
N VAL A 24 21.68 19.53 25.60
CA VAL A 24 20.33 18.96 25.64
C VAL A 24 20.39 17.58 26.28
N MET A 25 19.45 17.31 27.18
CA MET A 25 19.21 15.98 27.75
C MET A 25 17.98 15.37 27.11
N THR A 26 16.83 16.05 27.22
CA THR A 26 15.60 15.64 26.55
C THR A 26 14.97 16.79 25.78
N VAL A 27 14.23 16.45 24.73
CA VAL A 27 13.34 17.35 24.01
C VAL A 27 11.96 16.73 24.02
N GLU A 28 10.99 17.46 24.56
CA GLU A 28 9.58 17.14 24.41
C GLU A 28 9.06 17.86 23.16
N PHE A 29 8.33 17.15 22.31
CA PHE A 29 7.79 17.70 21.07
C PHE A 29 6.54 16.96 20.63
N GLU A 30 5.76 17.61 19.77
CA GLU A 30 4.59 17.04 19.13
C GLU A 30 4.84 16.80 17.65
N LEU A 31 4.36 15.67 17.13
CA LEU A 31 4.20 15.40 15.70
C LEU A 31 2.74 15.07 15.41
N ASP A 32 2.09 15.90 14.60
CA ASP A 32 0.66 15.78 14.30
C ASP A 32 -0.21 15.56 15.55
N GLY A 33 0.03 16.37 16.59
CA GLY A 33 -0.68 16.30 17.87
C GLY A 33 -0.30 15.12 18.78
N HIS A 34 0.66 14.27 18.40
CA HIS A 34 1.16 13.19 19.24
C HIS A 34 2.41 13.64 19.99
N ALA A 35 2.40 13.51 21.32
CA ALA A 35 3.52 13.89 22.17
C ALA A 35 4.64 12.82 22.17
N PHE A 36 5.88 13.29 22.07
CA PHE A 36 7.11 12.50 22.10
C PHE A 36 8.12 13.10 23.05
N VAL A 37 9.00 12.25 23.57
CA VAL A 37 10.22 12.66 24.28
C VAL A 37 11.41 12.02 23.58
N ALA A 38 12.30 12.85 23.05
CA ALA A 38 13.62 12.42 22.58
C ALA A 38 14.63 12.58 23.72
N LEU A 39 15.48 11.58 23.92
CA LEU A 39 16.57 11.58 24.89
C LEU A 39 17.90 11.53 24.16
N ASP A 40 18.79 12.47 24.45
CA ASP A 40 20.20 12.38 24.06
C ASP A 40 20.94 11.46 25.05
N GLY A 41 20.88 10.16 24.73
CA GLY A 41 21.54 9.08 25.49
C GLY A 41 22.90 8.66 24.92
N GLY A 42 23.43 9.39 23.93
CA GLY A 42 24.63 8.99 23.19
C GLY A 42 24.44 7.72 22.33
N PRO A 43 25.53 7.16 21.77
CA PRO A 43 25.48 6.08 20.78
C PRO A 43 25.28 4.68 21.39
N LEU A 44 24.79 4.61 22.63
CA LEU A 44 24.67 3.34 23.38
C LEU A 44 23.55 2.44 22.84
N PHE A 45 22.55 3.04 22.21
CA PHE A 45 21.40 2.35 21.63
C PHE A 45 21.20 2.76 20.18
N THR A 46 20.78 1.82 19.37
CA THR A 46 20.45 2.05 17.96
C THR A 46 19.01 1.68 17.72
N PHE A 47 18.30 2.51 16.96
CA PHE A 47 16.99 2.14 16.43
C PHE A 47 17.08 0.91 15.53
N ASN A 48 15.98 0.18 15.47
CA ASN A 48 15.72 -0.90 14.52
C ASN A 48 14.23 -0.86 14.15
N GLU A 49 13.85 -1.71 13.21
CA GLU A 49 12.51 -1.74 12.63
C GLU A 49 11.42 -2.31 13.56
N ALA A 50 11.78 -2.77 14.78
CA ALA A 50 10.81 -3.34 15.72
C ALA A 50 9.80 -2.30 16.25
N ILE A 51 10.18 -1.02 16.27
CA ILE A 51 9.27 0.11 16.52
C ILE A 51 9.35 1.02 15.29
N SER A 52 8.19 1.35 14.73
CA SER A 52 8.10 2.28 13.61
C SER A 52 6.84 3.14 13.70
N PHE A 53 6.87 4.27 13.01
CA PHE A 53 5.73 5.17 12.92
C PHE A 53 5.08 5.06 11.54
N GLY A 54 3.78 4.76 11.52
CA GLY A 54 2.97 4.75 10.30
C GLY A 54 2.51 6.16 9.95
N VAL A 55 2.60 6.52 8.68
CA VAL A 55 2.04 7.76 8.12
C VAL A 55 1.00 7.37 7.08
N ASP A 56 -0.27 7.57 7.41
CA ASP A 56 -1.38 7.37 6.49
C ASP A 56 -1.45 8.52 5.49
N CYS A 57 -1.29 8.19 4.21
CA CYS A 57 -1.31 9.13 3.10
C CYS A 57 -2.59 8.95 2.28
N LYS A 58 -3.31 10.05 2.04
CA LYS A 58 -4.59 10.00 1.32
C LYS A 58 -4.44 9.76 -0.19
N ASP A 59 -3.32 10.21 -0.76
CA ASP A 59 -3.05 10.21 -2.19
C ASP A 59 -1.54 10.11 -2.48
N GLN A 60 -1.19 10.08 -3.76
CA GLN A 60 0.21 9.97 -4.20
C GLN A 60 1.04 11.20 -3.83
N ASP A 61 0.43 12.39 -3.78
CA ASP A 61 1.14 13.62 -3.46
C ASP A 61 1.62 13.61 -2.00
N GLU A 62 0.79 13.12 -1.07
CA GLU A 62 1.20 12.92 0.32
C GLU A 62 2.26 11.83 0.46
N VAL A 63 2.11 10.71 -0.25
CA VAL A 63 3.14 9.65 -0.29
C VAL A 63 4.48 10.25 -0.70
N ASP A 64 4.51 11.02 -1.79
CA ASP A 64 5.73 11.61 -2.33
C ASP A 64 6.32 12.69 -1.40
N TYR A 65 5.45 13.49 -0.78
CA TYR A 65 5.84 14.50 0.19
C TYR A 65 6.54 13.89 1.40
N TYR A 66 5.92 12.92 2.07
CA TYR A 66 6.48 12.33 3.28
C TYR A 66 7.67 11.42 2.97
N TRP A 67 7.59 10.63 1.89
CA TRP A 67 8.70 9.78 1.46
C TRP A 67 9.97 10.57 1.22
N SER A 68 9.91 11.65 0.43
CA SER A 68 11.09 12.44 0.10
C SER A 68 11.69 13.13 1.32
N ARG A 69 10.85 13.64 2.24
CA ARG A 69 11.31 14.35 3.43
C ARG A 69 11.89 13.44 4.50
N LEU A 70 11.27 12.29 4.75
CA LEU A 70 11.72 11.37 5.79
C LEU A 70 12.94 10.56 5.33
N SER A 71 13.04 10.24 4.03
CA SER A 71 14.20 9.55 3.47
C SER A 71 15.44 10.45 3.29
N ASP A 72 15.31 11.77 3.44
CA ASP A 72 16.42 12.72 3.27
C ASP A 72 17.51 12.54 4.35
N GLY A 73 18.68 12.06 3.91
CA GLY A 73 19.80 11.65 4.77
C GLY A 73 19.62 10.28 5.42
N GLY A 74 18.56 9.55 5.08
CA GLY A 74 18.20 8.24 5.61
C GLY A 74 18.40 7.10 4.59
N LYS A 75 17.59 6.03 4.74
CA LYS A 75 17.62 4.85 3.87
C LYS A 75 16.20 4.38 3.55
N THR A 76 15.95 4.04 2.29
CA THR A 76 14.66 3.46 1.87
C THR A 76 14.66 1.94 2.02
N GLY A 77 13.54 1.39 2.46
CA GLY A 77 13.24 -0.04 2.54
C GLY A 77 12.12 -0.46 1.59
N GLN A 78 11.70 -1.72 1.68
CA GLN A 78 10.63 -2.27 0.84
C GLN A 78 9.24 -1.94 1.39
N CYS A 79 8.22 -2.02 0.55
CA CYS A 79 6.81 -1.96 0.93
C CYS A 79 6.42 -0.69 1.73
N GLY A 80 7.00 0.46 1.40
CA GLY A 80 6.72 1.72 2.10
C GLY A 80 7.60 1.98 3.32
N TRP A 81 8.53 1.09 3.66
CA TRP A 81 9.44 1.30 4.78
C TRP A 81 10.58 2.26 4.43
N LEU A 82 11.00 3.05 5.40
CA LEU A 82 12.23 3.84 5.34
C LEU A 82 12.74 4.11 6.75
N GLY A 83 14.04 4.40 6.86
CA GLY A 83 14.65 4.97 8.06
C GLY A 83 15.05 6.43 7.78
N ASP A 84 14.81 7.32 8.73
CA ASP A 84 15.25 8.71 8.60
C ASP A 84 16.75 8.89 8.90
N ARG A 85 17.24 10.15 8.84
CA ARG A 85 18.65 10.48 9.10
C ARG A 85 19.16 10.11 10.50
N PHE A 86 18.24 9.91 11.45
CA PHE A 86 18.54 9.51 12.82
C PHE A 86 18.40 7.99 13.02
N GLY A 87 17.90 7.28 12.01
CA GLY A 87 17.69 5.83 12.03
C GLY A 87 16.31 5.41 12.55
N VAL A 88 15.40 6.35 12.82
CA VAL A 88 14.02 6.00 13.23
C VAL A 88 13.29 5.38 12.04
N ALA A 89 12.60 4.26 12.27
CA ALA A 89 11.86 3.56 11.24
C ALA A 89 10.47 4.18 11.02
N TRP A 90 10.09 4.31 9.75
CA TRP A 90 8.83 4.86 9.29
C TRP A 90 8.18 3.94 8.24
N GLN A 91 6.85 3.93 8.21
CA GLN A 91 6.05 3.27 7.19
C GLN A 91 5.16 4.29 6.50
N ILE A 92 5.42 4.55 5.22
CA ILE A 92 4.54 5.37 4.38
C ILE A 92 3.47 4.44 3.81
N VAL A 93 2.23 4.64 4.24
CA VAL A 93 1.11 3.75 3.90
C VAL A 93 0.04 4.57 3.20
N SER A 94 -0.38 4.17 2.00
CA SER A 94 -1.54 4.81 1.38
C SER A 94 -2.84 4.26 1.95
N THR A 95 -3.84 5.11 2.16
CA THR A 95 -5.15 4.67 2.64
C THR A 95 -5.77 3.61 1.72
N ALA A 96 -5.56 3.74 0.40
CA ALA A 96 -5.97 2.75 -0.59
C ALA A 96 -5.35 1.37 -0.35
N LEU A 97 -4.06 1.30 -0.01
CA LEU A 97 -3.38 0.03 0.29
C LEU A 97 -4.04 -0.68 1.48
N THR A 98 -4.24 0.03 2.59
CA THR A 98 -4.84 -0.52 3.81
C THR A 98 -6.25 -1.05 3.55
N GLN A 99 -7.08 -0.29 2.82
CA GLN A 99 -8.44 -0.70 2.49
C GLN A 99 -8.45 -1.93 1.58
N LEU A 100 -7.63 -1.95 0.54
CA LEU A 100 -7.63 -3.01 -0.47
C LEU A 100 -7.01 -4.32 0.04
N LEU A 101 -6.05 -4.26 0.97
CA LEU A 101 -5.53 -5.46 1.64
C LEU A 101 -6.57 -6.07 2.61
N GLY A 102 -7.44 -5.24 3.20
CA GLY A 102 -8.53 -5.66 4.07
C GLY A 102 -9.80 -6.10 3.34
N ASP A 103 -9.82 -6.06 2.00
CA ASP A 103 -11.02 -6.36 1.21
C ASP A 103 -11.52 -7.80 1.43
N PRO A 104 -12.84 -8.04 1.51
CA PRO A 104 -13.39 -9.40 1.62
C PRO A 104 -13.04 -10.29 0.42
N ASP A 105 -12.84 -9.72 -0.76
CA ASP A 105 -12.33 -10.43 -1.94
C ASP A 105 -10.85 -10.76 -1.75
N ARG A 106 -10.60 -12.02 -1.37
CA ARG A 106 -9.24 -12.53 -1.11
C ARG A 106 -8.36 -12.54 -2.35
N GLU A 107 -8.92 -12.72 -3.54
CA GLU A 107 -8.14 -12.69 -4.77
C GLU A 107 -7.69 -11.27 -5.09
N LYS A 108 -8.56 -10.28 -4.84
CA LYS A 108 -8.21 -8.86 -4.94
C LYS A 108 -7.11 -8.49 -3.96
N ALA A 109 -7.29 -8.83 -2.68
CA ALA A 109 -6.28 -8.59 -1.65
C ALA A 109 -4.93 -9.25 -2.01
N GLN A 110 -4.95 -10.46 -2.57
CA GLN A 110 -3.74 -11.16 -3.01
C GLN A 110 -3.02 -10.44 -4.16
N ARG A 111 -3.75 -9.91 -5.15
CA ARG A 111 -3.15 -9.11 -6.24
C ARG A 111 -2.50 -7.84 -5.71
N VAL A 112 -3.17 -7.17 -4.79
CA VAL A 112 -2.67 -5.95 -4.14
C VAL A 112 -1.42 -6.26 -3.31
N MET A 113 -1.43 -7.35 -2.54
CA MET A 113 -0.25 -7.83 -1.81
C MET A 113 0.92 -8.11 -2.75
N THR A 114 0.69 -8.80 -3.88
CA THR A 114 1.74 -9.03 -4.88
C THR A 114 2.30 -7.74 -5.47
N ALA A 115 1.45 -6.74 -5.75
CA ALA A 115 1.90 -5.45 -6.24
C ALA A 115 2.75 -4.71 -5.18
N MET A 116 2.29 -4.68 -3.92
CA MET A 116 2.99 -4.04 -2.80
C MET A 116 4.38 -4.65 -2.57
N LEU A 117 4.52 -5.97 -2.61
CA LEU A 117 5.79 -6.66 -2.40
C LEU A 117 6.85 -6.36 -3.49
N ALA A 118 6.42 -5.86 -4.66
CA ALA A 118 7.31 -5.45 -5.74
C ALA A 118 7.73 -3.98 -5.65
N MET A 119 7.24 -3.23 -4.66
CA MET A 119 7.44 -1.79 -4.53
C MET A 119 8.36 -1.44 -3.36
N THR A 120 9.19 -0.43 -3.56
CA THR A 120 9.94 0.24 -2.49
C THR A 120 9.10 1.38 -1.94
N LYS A 121 8.81 2.40 -2.76
CA LYS A 121 7.84 3.46 -2.48
C LYS A 121 6.44 3.04 -2.96
N PRO A 122 5.36 3.28 -2.18
CA PRO A 122 4.01 2.99 -2.64
C PRO A 122 3.64 3.79 -3.89
N ASP A 123 3.04 3.10 -4.86
CA ASP A 123 2.39 3.70 -6.03
C ASP A 123 0.89 3.41 -5.95
N VAL A 124 0.13 4.45 -5.60
CA VAL A 124 -1.31 4.35 -5.35
C VAL A 124 -2.05 3.88 -6.60
N ALA A 125 -1.70 4.41 -7.78
CA ALA A 125 -2.35 4.04 -9.03
C ALA A 125 -2.05 2.59 -9.42
N ALA A 126 -0.82 2.12 -9.21
CA ALA A 126 -0.45 0.72 -9.46
C ALA A 126 -1.17 -0.25 -8.51
N ILE A 127 -1.32 0.13 -7.24
CA ILE A 127 -2.08 -0.64 -6.23
C ILE A 127 -3.55 -0.76 -6.63
N GLU A 128 -4.20 0.35 -6.98
CA GLU A 128 -5.59 0.37 -7.44
C GLU A 128 -5.78 -0.43 -8.73
N LYS A 129 -4.83 -0.31 -9.66
CA LYS A 129 -4.83 -1.09 -10.90
C LYS A 129 -4.72 -2.59 -10.62
N ALA A 130 -3.87 -3.01 -9.68
CA ALA A 130 -3.76 -4.42 -9.28
C ALA A 130 -5.08 -4.95 -8.68
N ALA A 131 -5.78 -4.12 -7.90
CA ALA A 131 -7.10 -4.46 -7.40
C ALA A 131 -8.14 -4.63 -8.52
N ALA A 132 -8.15 -3.72 -9.50
CA ALA A 132 -9.12 -3.71 -10.59
C ALA A 132 -8.90 -4.81 -11.66
N GLN A 133 -7.75 -5.48 -11.68
CA GLN A 133 -7.47 -6.55 -12.63
C GLN A 133 -8.41 -7.75 -12.42
N TRP A 134 -9.38 -7.90 -13.32
CA TRP A 134 -10.24 -9.09 -13.37
C TRP A 134 -9.47 -10.27 -13.97
N ARG A 135 -9.30 -11.34 -13.19
CA ARG A 135 -8.94 -12.66 -13.74
C ARG A 135 -10.20 -13.43 -14.04
N GLY A 136 -10.83 -13.10 -15.16
CA GLY A 136 -11.74 -14.05 -15.77
C GLY A 136 -10.99 -15.27 -16.23
N ASN A 137 -11.43 -16.44 -15.80
CA ASN A 137 -11.21 -17.63 -16.60
C ASN A 137 -11.95 -17.46 -17.93
N CYS A 138 -11.34 -16.75 -18.89
CA CYS A 138 -11.61 -17.02 -20.29
C CYS A 138 -10.70 -18.19 -20.68
N SER A 139 -11.01 -19.39 -20.17
CA SER A 139 -10.66 -20.59 -20.89
C SER A 139 -11.54 -20.58 -22.14
N THR A 140 -11.01 -20.07 -23.25
CA THR A 140 -11.52 -20.44 -24.56
C THR A 140 -11.34 -21.95 -24.71
N HIS A 141 -12.28 -22.74 -24.19
CA HIS A 141 -12.52 -24.09 -24.67
C HIS A 141 -12.95 -23.93 -26.13
N ARG A 142 -11.98 -24.04 -27.05
CA ARG A 142 -12.30 -24.59 -28.38
C ARG A 142 -12.71 -26.03 -28.13
N GLY A 143 -13.98 -26.24 -27.79
CA GLY A 143 -14.59 -27.56 -27.87
C GLY A 143 -14.45 -28.04 -29.31
N ASN A 144 -13.71 -29.13 -29.50
CA ASN A 144 -13.60 -29.81 -30.77
C ASN A 144 -15.00 -30.30 -31.18
N ALA A 145 -15.48 -29.94 -32.36
CA ALA A 145 -16.86 -30.15 -32.80
C ALA A 145 -17.15 -31.60 -33.26
N ASP A 146 -16.46 -32.59 -32.70
CA ASP A 146 -16.45 -33.97 -33.23
C ASP A 146 -17.05 -35.02 -32.28
N GLU A 147 -17.84 -34.64 -31.27
CA GLU A 147 -18.55 -35.64 -30.47
C GLU A 147 -19.90 -35.13 -29.95
N PHE A 148 -20.92 -35.23 -30.80
CA PHE A 148 -22.32 -35.24 -30.37
C PHE A 148 -23.06 -36.42 -31.03
N PRO A 149 -23.65 -37.35 -30.24
CA PRO A 149 -24.44 -38.43 -30.81
C PRO A 149 -25.73 -37.86 -31.43
N THR A 150 -25.95 -38.22 -32.69
CA THR A 150 -27.08 -37.77 -33.51
C THR A 150 -28.42 -38.24 -32.94
N VAL A 151 -29.18 -37.33 -32.33
CA VAL A 151 -30.63 -37.44 -32.23
C VAL A 151 -31.24 -36.35 -33.11
N ARG A 152 -31.78 -36.75 -34.25
CA ARG A 152 -32.49 -35.85 -35.16
C ARG A 152 -33.86 -35.50 -34.58
N PRO A 153 -34.28 -34.23 -34.66
CA PRO A 153 -35.66 -33.94 -34.98
C PRO A 153 -35.74 -33.25 -36.34
N SER A 154 -36.80 -33.60 -37.05
CA SER A 154 -37.18 -33.10 -38.35
C SER A 154 -37.60 -31.63 -38.28
N TYR A 155 -36.72 -30.72 -38.73
CA TYR A 155 -37.13 -29.41 -39.23
C TYR A 155 -36.14 -28.92 -40.29
N ARG A 156 -36.68 -28.46 -41.41
CA ARG A 156 -35.96 -28.01 -42.59
C ARG A 156 -35.57 -26.54 -42.39
N VAL A 157 -34.27 -26.24 -42.30
CA VAL A 157 -33.76 -24.86 -42.27
C VAL A 157 -33.30 -24.48 -43.68
N THR A 158 -33.91 -23.44 -44.26
CA THR A 158 -33.41 -22.75 -45.46
C THR A 158 -32.30 -21.76 -45.07
N PRO A 159 -31.23 -21.59 -45.87
CA PRO A 159 -30.15 -20.68 -45.51
C PRO A 159 -30.55 -19.24 -45.83
N ALA A 160 -30.45 -18.35 -44.85
CA ALA A 160 -30.33 -16.92 -45.07
C ALA A 160 -28.93 -16.50 -44.58
N ALA A 161 -28.14 -16.00 -45.52
CA ALA A 161 -26.90 -15.29 -45.25
C ALA A 161 -27.20 -14.00 -44.48
N ASP A 162 -26.41 -13.67 -43.46
CA ASP A 162 -25.49 -12.53 -43.50
C ASP A 162 -24.71 -12.43 -42.18
N GLU A 163 -23.43 -12.12 -42.29
CA GLU A 163 -22.51 -11.85 -41.20
C GLU A 163 -22.82 -10.48 -40.57
N THR A 164 -22.84 -10.37 -39.24
CA THR A 164 -22.06 -9.37 -38.47
C THR A 164 -22.49 -9.31 -36.98
N LYS A 165 -21.51 -9.58 -36.10
CA LYS A 165 -21.35 -9.08 -34.72
C LYS A 165 -22.51 -9.27 -33.73
N GLY A 166 -22.52 -10.43 -33.06
CA GLY A 166 -22.97 -10.54 -31.65
C GLY A 166 -21.83 -10.08 -30.72
N SER A 167 -22.08 -9.60 -29.50
CA SER A 167 -22.92 -10.23 -28.50
C SER A 167 -23.42 -9.21 -27.48
N ALA A 168 -24.74 -9.16 -27.31
CA ALA A 168 -25.40 -8.55 -26.17
C ALA A 168 -25.30 -9.51 -24.98
N CYS A 169 -24.73 -9.05 -23.86
CA CYS A 169 -24.82 -9.75 -22.59
C CYS A 169 -26.27 -9.70 -22.09
N SER A 170 -26.97 -10.83 -22.17
CA SER A 170 -28.26 -11.00 -21.49
C SER A 170 -28.02 -11.38 -20.03
N LEU A 171 -28.58 -10.58 -19.13
CA LEU A 171 -28.71 -10.84 -17.70
C LEU A 171 -29.58 -12.07 -17.47
N VAL A 172 -29.12 -13.00 -16.62
CA VAL A 172 -29.98 -14.00 -16.00
C VAL A 172 -29.60 -14.11 -14.52
N SER A 173 -30.53 -13.74 -13.63
CA SER A 173 -30.49 -14.07 -12.20
C SER A 173 -31.19 -15.41 -11.98
N PRO A 174 -30.72 -16.27 -11.06
CA PRO A 174 -31.39 -17.54 -10.77
C PRO A 174 -32.59 -17.36 -9.81
N VAL A 175 -33.50 -18.32 -9.87
CA VAL A 175 -34.71 -18.50 -9.04
C VAL A 175 -34.34 -18.79 -7.59
#